data_AF-A0A2D6NYK9-F1
#
_entry.id   AF-A0A2D6NYK9-F1
#
_cell.length_a   1.000
_cell.length_b   1.000
_cell.length_c   1.000
_cell.angle_alpha   90.00
_cell.angle_beta   90.00
_cell.angle_gamma   90.00
#
_symmetry.space_group_name_H-M   'P 1'
#
loop_
_entity.id
_entity.type
_entity.pdbx_description
1 polymer ?
#
loop_
_entity_poly.entity_id
_entity_poly.type
_entity_poly.pdbx_seq_one_letter_code
_entity_poly.pdbx_strand_id
1 'polypeptide(L)'
;MKKAWKDYTIKGKKITALVNIFEEGDKKLIRDLYFSWKDVNKRIKEISTRGINLPEAISENAFCFFFDDCVRIVKLKEGKCSYDVINTKTGSRIQIKAASVKYDLTSFGPRSEWDELFFLDFSAGNGSFKVYKIEPDWIYKHMVNRTQTFEEQQKQNRRPRFSITKSLIVEKGLKPIKVCKL
;
A
#
# COMPACT_ATOMS: atom_id res chain seq x y z
N MET A 1 -19.15 1.20 0.47
CA MET A 1 -18.16 1.85 1.36
C MET A 1 -18.57 3.29 1.57
N LYS A 2 -19.19 3.55 2.72
CA LYS A 2 -19.46 4.89 3.19
C LYS A 2 -18.18 5.66 3.44
N LYS A 3 -18.21 6.96 3.17
CA LYS A 3 -17.15 7.90 3.53
C LYS A 3 -17.64 8.82 4.63
N ALA A 4 -16.81 9.09 5.62
CA ALA A 4 -17.14 10.04 6.69
C ALA A 4 -15.91 10.80 7.16
N TRP A 5 -16.13 12.03 7.60
CA TRP A 5 -15.13 12.80 8.33
C TRP A 5 -15.03 12.28 9.76
N LYS A 6 -13.80 12.01 10.21
CA LYS A 6 -13.47 11.53 11.56
C LYS A 6 -12.24 12.24 12.09
N ASP A 7 -12.20 12.41 13.40
CA ASP A 7 -11.06 12.98 14.10
C ASP A 7 -10.19 11.86 14.68
N TYR A 8 -8.88 11.99 14.50
CA TYR A 8 -7.88 11.06 15.01
C TYR A 8 -6.74 11.80 15.69
N THR A 9 -6.03 11.13 16.59
CA THR A 9 -4.80 11.64 17.17
C THR A 9 -3.62 10.83 16.63
N ILE A 10 -2.73 11.50 15.89
CA ILE A 10 -1.52 10.91 15.30
C ILE A 10 -0.33 11.60 15.93
N LYS A 11 0.52 10.86 16.63
CA LYS A 11 1.70 11.39 17.33
C LYS A 11 1.40 12.65 18.17
N GLY A 12 0.29 12.61 18.92
CA GLY A 12 -0.15 13.73 19.75
C GLY A 12 -0.78 14.91 19.00
N LYS A 13 -0.87 14.88 17.67
CA LYS A 13 -1.54 15.90 16.86
C LYS A 13 -2.92 15.43 16.45
N LYS A 14 -3.94 16.26 16.70
CA LYS A 14 -5.29 16.01 16.19
C LYS A 14 -5.33 16.27 14.70
N ILE A 15 -5.96 15.38 13.96
CA ILE A 15 -6.25 15.53 12.54
C ILE A 15 -7.72 15.21 12.27
N THR A 16 -8.27 15.82 11.22
CA THR A 16 -9.59 15.46 10.69
C THR A 16 -9.39 14.87 9.29
N ALA A 17 -9.87 13.65 9.08
CA ALA A 17 -9.68 12.91 7.83
C ALA A 17 -11.02 12.36 7.30
N LEU A 18 -11.20 12.45 5.98
CA LEU A 18 -12.22 11.71 5.27
C LEU A 18 -11.71 10.28 5.13
N VAL A 19 -12.44 9.35 5.72
CA VAL A 19 -12.05 7.93 5.75
C VAL A 19 -13.12 7.05 5.10
N ASN A 20 -12.72 5.85 4.70
CA ASN A 20 -13.65 4.79 4.34
C ASN A 20 -14.12 4.07 5.60
N ILE A 21 -15.43 3.85 5.71
CA ILE A 21 -16.08 3.05 6.74
C ILE A 21 -16.63 1.82 6.04
N PHE A 22 -16.26 0.64 6.55
CA PHE A 22 -16.76 -0.63 6.03
C PHE A 22 -18.22 -0.84 6.44
N GLU A 23 -19.00 -1.26 5.48
CA GLU A 23 -20.38 -1.67 5.63
C GLU A 23 -20.55 -3.11 5.14
N GLU A 24 -21.70 -3.70 5.45
CA GLU A 24 -22.04 -5.02 4.93
C GLU A 24 -21.99 -5.02 3.39
N GLY A 25 -21.40 -6.08 2.82
CA GLY A 25 -21.22 -6.22 1.37
C GLY A 25 -19.95 -5.57 0.80
N ASP A 26 -19.24 -4.73 1.54
CA ASP A 26 -18.04 -4.06 1.01
C ASP A 26 -16.89 -5.01 0.67
N LYS A 27 -16.75 -6.11 1.43
CA LYS A 27 -15.80 -7.18 1.08
C LYS A 27 -16.06 -7.74 -0.32
N LYS A 28 -17.33 -8.04 -0.60
CA LYS A 28 -17.77 -8.56 -1.90
C LYS A 28 -17.51 -7.53 -2.99
N LEU A 29 -17.83 -6.27 -2.75
CA LEU A 29 -17.53 -5.18 -3.69
C LEU A 29 -16.03 -5.10 -4.02
N ILE A 30 -15.14 -5.13 -3.02
CA ILE A 30 -13.68 -5.09 -3.23
C ILE A 30 -13.21 -6.30 -4.04
N ARG A 31 -13.74 -7.49 -3.73
CA ARG A 31 -13.47 -8.72 -4.47
C ARG A 31 -13.89 -8.60 -5.93
N ASP A 32 -15.12 -8.15 -6.19
CA ASP A 32 -15.66 -8.04 -7.54
C ASP A 32 -14.85 -7.02 -8.35
N LEU A 33 -14.52 -5.86 -7.76
CA LEU A 33 -13.64 -4.85 -8.38
C LEU A 33 -12.24 -5.40 -8.69
N TYR A 34 -11.67 -6.23 -7.82
CA TYR A 34 -10.38 -6.89 -8.09
C TYR A 34 -10.45 -7.79 -9.32
N PHE A 35 -11.48 -8.62 -9.45
CA PHE A 35 -11.61 -9.49 -10.62
C PHE A 35 -11.93 -8.72 -11.89
N SER A 36 -12.80 -7.70 -11.83
CA SER A 36 -13.05 -6.81 -12.97
C SER A 36 -11.78 -6.09 -13.43
N TRP A 37 -10.98 -5.54 -12.51
CA TRP A 37 -9.69 -4.94 -12.85
C TRP A 37 -8.75 -5.96 -13.49
N LYS A 38 -8.69 -7.19 -12.97
CA LYS A 38 -7.82 -8.25 -13.50
C LYS A 38 -8.19 -8.59 -14.94
N ASP A 39 -9.48 -8.67 -15.25
CA ASP A 39 -9.97 -8.96 -16.60
C ASP A 39 -9.64 -7.82 -17.58
N VAL A 40 -9.86 -6.56 -17.16
CA VAL A 40 -9.46 -5.40 -17.97
C VAL A 40 -7.95 -5.39 -18.19
N ASN A 41 -7.16 -5.63 -17.15
CA ASN A 41 -5.70 -5.69 -17.23
C ASN A 41 -5.23 -6.79 -18.19
N LYS A 42 -5.88 -7.95 -18.19
CA LYS A 42 -5.59 -9.03 -19.15
C LYS A 42 -5.82 -8.55 -20.59
N ARG A 43 -6.98 -7.97 -20.88
CA ARG A 43 -7.33 -7.46 -22.22
C ARG A 43 -6.40 -6.35 -22.69
N ILE A 44 -5.99 -5.44 -21.79
CA ILE A 44 -5.03 -4.38 -22.13
C ILE A 44 -3.67 -4.96 -22.52
N LYS A 45 -3.22 -6.03 -21.87
CA LYS A 45 -1.95 -6.69 -22.21
C LYS A 45 -1.98 -7.42 -23.56
N GLU A 46 -3.15 -7.65 -24.15
CA GLU A 46 -3.26 -8.19 -25.51
C GLU A 46 -2.87 -7.14 -26.56
N ILE A 47 -2.99 -5.85 -26.23
CA ILE A 47 -2.73 -4.72 -27.14
C ILE A 47 -1.62 -3.77 -26.63
N SER A 48 -0.99 -4.08 -25.49
CA SER A 48 0.03 -3.26 -24.87
C SER A 48 1.10 -4.12 -24.22
N THR A 49 2.34 -3.64 -24.23
CA THR A 49 3.45 -4.28 -23.51
C THR A 49 3.36 -4.08 -21.99
N ARG A 50 2.50 -3.17 -21.52
CA ARG A 50 2.29 -2.87 -20.10
C ARG A 50 0.87 -3.18 -19.67
N GLY A 51 0.76 -3.68 -18.44
CA GLY A 51 -0.52 -3.79 -17.75
C GLY A 51 -0.90 -2.53 -16.99
N ILE A 52 -2.11 -2.54 -16.45
CA ILE A 52 -2.60 -1.57 -15.48
C ILE A 52 -2.09 -1.98 -14.09
N ASN A 53 -1.60 -1.01 -13.31
CA ASN A 53 -1.25 -1.24 -11.91
C ASN A 53 -2.49 -1.65 -11.09
N LEU A 54 -2.29 -2.40 -10.02
CA LEU A 54 -3.36 -2.68 -9.06
C LEU A 54 -3.83 -1.34 -8.45
N PRO A 55 -5.12 -0.99 -8.53
CA PRO A 55 -5.64 0.25 -7.96
C PRO A 55 -5.45 0.28 -6.43
N GLU A 56 -4.93 1.40 -5.94
CA GLU A 56 -4.78 1.71 -4.52
C GLU A 56 -6.09 1.57 -3.75
N ALA A 57 -7.20 1.98 -4.37
CA ALA A 57 -8.54 1.82 -3.82
C ALA A 57 -8.93 0.34 -3.57
N ILE A 58 -8.32 -0.62 -4.25
CA ILE A 58 -8.52 -2.05 -3.99
C ILE A 58 -7.57 -2.52 -2.89
N SER A 59 -6.26 -2.28 -3.04
CA SER A 59 -5.26 -2.81 -2.12
C SER A 59 -5.34 -2.23 -0.71
N GLU A 60 -5.58 -0.92 -0.56
CA GLU A 60 -5.62 -0.27 0.75
C GLU A 60 -6.90 -0.61 1.53
N ASN A 61 -8.03 -0.72 0.83
CA ASN A 61 -9.27 -1.19 1.45
C ASN A 61 -9.21 -2.69 1.75
N ALA A 62 -8.59 -3.49 0.88
CA ALA A 62 -8.30 -4.88 1.18
C ALA A 62 -7.48 -5.02 2.46
N PHE A 63 -6.44 -4.18 2.67
CA PHE A 63 -5.69 -4.16 3.92
C PHE A 63 -6.60 -3.85 5.12
N CYS A 64 -7.30 -2.72 5.11
CA CYS A 64 -8.10 -2.29 6.26
C CYS A 64 -9.23 -3.28 6.60
N PHE A 65 -9.70 -4.08 5.65
CA PHE A 65 -10.70 -5.12 5.92
C PHE A 65 -10.18 -6.24 6.84
N PHE A 66 -8.88 -6.53 6.84
CA PHE A 66 -8.29 -7.61 7.64
C PHE A 66 -7.52 -7.10 8.88
N PHE A 67 -7.52 -5.80 9.13
CA PHE A 67 -6.85 -5.15 10.25
C PHE A 67 -7.81 -4.13 10.87
N ASP A 68 -8.59 -4.58 11.87
CA ASP A 68 -9.74 -3.82 12.41
C ASP A 68 -9.36 -2.46 13.01
N ASP A 69 -8.15 -2.35 13.56
CA ASP A 69 -7.59 -1.10 14.08
C ASP A 69 -7.08 -0.17 12.96
N CYS A 70 -7.25 -0.51 11.68
CA CYS A 70 -6.71 0.26 10.56
C CYS A 70 -7.82 0.86 9.69
N VAL A 71 -7.68 2.14 9.38
CA VAL A 71 -8.66 2.88 8.57
C VAL A 71 -7.97 3.58 7.41
N ARG A 72 -8.50 3.38 6.20
CA ARG A 72 -8.00 4.02 4.98
C ARG A 72 -8.39 5.50 4.94
N ILE A 73 -7.41 6.35 4.67
CA ILE A 73 -7.61 7.77 4.43
C ILE A 73 -7.92 8.00 2.96
N VAL A 74 -8.97 8.78 2.70
CA VAL A 74 -9.29 9.30 1.37
C VAL A 74 -8.67 10.69 1.20
N LYS A 75 -8.78 11.54 2.23
CA LYS A 75 -8.32 12.93 2.19
C LYS A 75 -8.19 13.50 3.61
N LEU A 76 -7.22 14.39 3.85
CA LEU A 76 -7.17 15.21 5.06
C LEU A 76 -7.96 16.51 4.89
N LYS A 77 -8.59 16.99 5.95
CA LYS A 77 -9.30 18.29 5.93
C LYS A 77 -8.32 19.42 5.65
N GLU A 78 -7.13 19.33 6.25
CA GLU A 78 -6.04 20.29 6.13
C GLU A 78 -4.71 19.56 5.85
N GLY A 79 -3.86 20.17 5.03
CA GLY A 79 -2.54 19.63 4.68
C GLY A 79 -2.55 18.58 3.57
N LYS A 80 -1.41 17.92 3.38
CA LYS A 80 -1.21 16.83 2.41
C LYS A 80 -1.04 15.52 3.14
N CYS A 81 -1.68 14.46 2.63
CA CYS A 81 -1.53 13.11 3.14
C CYS A 81 -0.46 12.38 2.34
N SER A 82 0.56 11.87 3.03
CA SER A 82 1.68 11.12 2.44
C SER A 82 1.65 9.62 2.76
N TYR A 83 0.64 9.19 3.51
CA TYR A 83 0.38 7.84 3.99
C TYR A 83 -1.07 7.46 3.67
N ASP A 84 -1.35 6.16 3.63
CA ASP A 84 -2.61 5.64 3.05
C ASP A 84 -3.60 5.22 4.14
N VAL A 85 -3.08 4.78 5.29
CA VAL A 85 -3.85 4.17 6.37
C VAL A 85 -3.39 4.73 7.72
N ILE A 86 -4.30 4.83 8.69
CA ILE A 86 -4.00 5.11 10.09
C ILE A 86 -4.31 3.88 10.90
N ASN A 87 -3.40 3.49 11.79
CA ASN A 87 -3.75 2.60 12.89
C ASN A 87 -4.38 3.45 14.02
N THR A 88 -5.68 3.26 14.26
CA THR A 88 -6.47 4.05 15.22
C THR A 88 -6.12 3.75 16.67
N LYS A 89 -5.50 2.59 16.93
CA LYS A 89 -5.05 2.17 18.27
C LYS A 89 -3.69 2.77 18.63
N THR A 90 -2.73 2.75 17.70
CA THR A 90 -1.35 3.24 17.95
C THR A 90 -1.14 4.69 17.50
N GLY A 91 -2.01 5.21 16.63
CA GLY A 91 -1.80 6.48 15.94
C GLY A 91 -0.69 6.42 14.88
N SER A 92 -0.26 5.24 14.44
CA SER A 92 0.76 5.08 13.39
C SER A 92 0.23 5.52 12.02
N ARG A 93 1.07 6.24 11.26
CA ARG A 93 0.86 6.49 9.82
C ARG A 93 1.39 5.30 9.03
N ILE A 94 0.54 4.68 8.21
CA ILE A 94 0.87 3.46 7.47
C ILE A 94 0.93 3.76 5.97
N GLN A 95 2.03 3.41 5.34
CA GLN A 95 2.14 3.31 3.88
C GLN A 95 1.85 1.86 3.45
N ILE A 96 0.95 1.71 2.49
CA ILE A 96 0.65 0.47 1.80
C ILE A 96 1.31 0.52 0.42
N LYS A 97 2.02 -0.56 0.08
CA LYS A 97 2.47 -0.84 -1.28
C LYS A 97 1.93 -2.19 -1.70
N ALA A 98 1.58 -2.34 -2.96
CA ALA A 98 0.99 -3.58 -3.43
C ALA A 98 1.42 -3.90 -4.86
N ALA A 99 1.54 -5.19 -5.15
CA ALA A 99 1.83 -5.68 -6.49
C ALA A 99 1.03 -6.94 -6.80
N SER A 100 0.72 -7.14 -8.08
CA SER A 100 0.00 -8.30 -8.61
C SER A 100 0.90 -9.17 -9.50
N VAL A 101 2.21 -8.98 -9.40
CA VAL A 101 3.26 -9.68 -10.15
C VAL A 101 4.36 -10.12 -9.20
N LYS A 102 5.12 -11.15 -9.58
CA LYS A 102 6.16 -11.75 -8.72
C LYS A 102 7.24 -10.75 -8.31
N TYR A 103 7.74 -9.94 -9.24
CA TYR A 103 8.74 -8.91 -8.96
C TYR A 103 8.15 -7.55 -9.31
N ASP A 104 8.02 -6.71 -8.30
CA ASP A 104 7.44 -5.38 -8.37
C ASP A 104 8.46 -4.33 -8.84
N LEU A 105 7.95 -3.16 -9.21
CA LEU A 105 8.75 -1.93 -9.33
C LEU A 105 8.08 -0.86 -8.47
N THR A 106 8.20 -1.00 -7.16
CA THR A 106 7.56 -0.10 -6.21
C THR A 106 8.19 1.29 -6.28
N SER A 107 7.35 2.31 -6.43
CA SER A 107 7.76 3.72 -6.45
C SER A 107 7.31 4.43 -5.18
N PHE A 108 8.18 5.29 -4.68
CA PHE A 108 7.91 6.13 -3.52
C PHE A 108 7.93 7.61 -3.90
N GLY A 109 7.10 8.42 -3.25
CA GLY A 109 7.12 9.87 -3.41
C GLY A 109 8.38 10.47 -2.77
N PRO A 110 8.88 11.60 -3.29
CA PRO A 110 10.07 12.25 -2.73
C PRO A 110 9.87 12.79 -1.31
N ARG A 111 8.61 13.01 -0.90
CA ARG A 111 8.20 13.56 0.40
C ARG A 111 7.24 12.62 1.14
N SER A 112 7.23 11.35 0.75
CA SER A 112 6.36 10.37 1.42
C SER A 112 6.89 10.12 2.84
N GLU A 113 6.00 10.18 3.83
CA GLU A 113 6.33 9.98 5.24
C GLU A 113 5.37 8.95 5.82
N TRP A 114 5.92 7.98 6.52
CA TRP A 114 5.16 6.93 7.19
C TRP A 114 5.93 6.46 8.42
N ASP A 115 5.23 5.77 9.31
CA ASP A 115 5.80 5.15 10.51
C ASP A 115 5.95 3.65 10.31
N GLU A 116 5.01 3.05 9.57
CA GLU A 116 5.02 1.63 9.21
C GLU A 116 4.78 1.46 7.71
N LEU A 117 5.36 0.41 7.13
CA LEU A 117 5.14 0.04 5.75
C LEU A 117 4.66 -1.41 5.66
N PHE A 118 3.56 -1.63 4.96
CA PHE A 118 3.10 -2.96 4.60
C PHE A 118 3.14 -3.15 3.08
N PHE A 119 3.62 -4.31 2.67
CA PHE A 119 3.60 -4.75 1.28
C PHE A 119 2.58 -5.87 1.09
N LEU A 120 1.69 -5.71 0.11
CA LEU A 120 0.65 -6.67 -0.23
C LEU A 120 0.98 -7.35 -1.57
N ASP A 121 1.21 -8.66 -1.49
CA ASP A 121 1.51 -9.50 -2.65
C ASP A 121 0.25 -10.22 -3.14
N PHE A 122 -0.32 -9.72 -4.22
CA PHE A 122 -1.46 -10.29 -4.96
C PHE A 122 -1.03 -11.18 -6.14
N SER A 123 0.24 -11.58 -6.23
CA SER A 123 0.77 -12.33 -7.38
C SER A 123 0.10 -13.70 -7.61
N ALA A 124 -0.58 -14.26 -6.60
CA ALA A 124 -1.39 -15.46 -6.74
C ALA A 124 -2.57 -15.30 -7.71
N GLY A 125 -3.06 -14.07 -7.90
CA GLY A 125 -4.07 -13.76 -8.92
C GLY A 125 -5.48 -14.29 -8.65
N ASN A 126 -5.72 -15.00 -7.54
CA ASN A 126 -7.00 -15.66 -7.23
C ASN A 126 -7.81 -14.93 -6.14
N GLY A 127 -7.51 -13.64 -5.91
CA GLY A 127 -8.10 -12.84 -4.84
C GLY A 127 -7.47 -13.06 -3.46
N SER A 128 -6.54 -14.02 -3.32
CA SER A 128 -5.68 -14.11 -2.15
C SER A 128 -4.50 -13.15 -2.25
N PHE A 129 -4.05 -12.69 -1.09
CA PHE A 129 -2.85 -11.87 -0.98
C PHE A 129 -2.12 -12.12 0.33
N LYS A 130 -0.80 -11.95 0.28
CA LYS A 130 0.08 -12.03 1.44
C LYS A 130 0.41 -10.64 1.93
N VAL A 131 0.42 -10.44 3.24
CA VAL A 131 0.77 -9.17 3.88
C VAL A 131 2.13 -9.32 4.54
N TYR A 132 3.06 -8.44 4.20
CA TYR A 132 4.39 -8.36 4.80
C TYR A 132 4.55 -7.03 5.49
N LYS A 133 5.03 -7.04 6.74
CA LYS A 133 5.54 -5.83 7.39
C LYS A 133 6.98 -5.63 6.96
N ILE A 134 7.32 -4.43 6.49
CA ILE A 134 8.65 -4.09 6.03
C ILE A 134 9.25 -3.07 7.00
N GLU A 135 10.44 -3.37 7.51
CA GLU A 135 11.15 -2.45 8.39
C GLU A 135 11.54 -1.18 7.60
N PRO A 136 11.14 0.03 8.05
CA PRO A 136 11.41 1.27 7.34
C PRO A 136 12.90 1.49 7.04
N ASP A 137 13.77 1.12 7.99
CA ASP A 137 15.22 1.21 7.85
C ASP A 137 15.76 0.44 6.63
N TRP A 138 15.14 -0.70 6.29
CA TRP A 138 15.53 -1.47 5.11
C TRP A 138 15.16 -0.76 3.82
N ILE A 139 14.15 0.12 3.83
CA ILE A 139 13.81 0.97 2.68
C ILE A 139 14.81 2.10 2.57
N TYR A 140 14.97 2.91 3.63
CA TYR A 140 15.77 4.13 3.60
C TYR A 140 17.25 3.87 3.28
N LYS A 141 17.81 2.78 3.81
CA LYS A 141 19.20 2.36 3.60
C LYS A 141 19.39 1.53 2.32
N HIS A 142 18.33 1.20 1.58
CA HIS A 142 18.44 0.39 0.37
C HIS A 142 19.19 1.13 -0.74
N MET A 143 20.19 0.49 -1.35
CA MET A 143 20.84 1.00 -2.55
C MET A 143 19.90 0.85 -3.75
N VAL A 144 19.40 1.96 -4.29
CA VAL A 144 18.51 1.97 -5.46
C VAL A 144 19.32 1.81 -6.75
N ASN A 145 20.56 2.28 -6.75
CA ASN A 145 21.54 2.05 -7.80
C ASN A 145 22.94 1.90 -7.15
N ARG A 146 24.00 1.80 -7.95
CA ARG A 146 25.38 1.59 -7.46
C ARG A 146 25.91 2.73 -6.58
N THR A 147 25.34 3.92 -6.69
CA THR A 147 25.89 5.17 -6.13
C THR A 147 24.98 5.84 -5.11
N GLN A 148 23.72 5.45 -5.03
CA GLN A 148 22.71 6.17 -4.26
C GLN A 148 21.75 5.22 -3.56
N THR A 149 21.57 5.48 -2.27
CA THR A 149 20.50 4.95 -1.43
C THR A 149 19.15 5.56 -1.80
N PHE A 150 18.09 4.94 -1.27
CA PHE A 150 16.73 5.46 -1.32
C PHE A 150 16.63 6.87 -0.73
N GLU A 151 17.20 7.09 0.45
CA GLU A 151 17.15 8.37 1.15
C GLU A 151 17.87 9.48 0.36
N GLU A 152 19.03 9.18 -0.21
CA GLU A 152 19.77 10.14 -1.06
C GLU A 152 18.98 10.55 -2.31
N GLN A 153 18.27 9.60 -2.94
CA GLN A 153 17.38 9.94 -4.05
C GLN A 153 16.20 10.81 -3.59
N GLN A 154 15.61 10.56 -2.43
CA GLN A 154 14.54 11.43 -1.90
C GLN A 154 15.05 12.85 -1.59
N LYS A 155 16.26 13.00 -1.03
CA LYS A 155 16.90 14.30 -0.78
C LYS A 155 17.09 15.13 -2.05
N GLN A 156 17.24 14.46 -3.21
CA GLN A 156 17.27 15.09 -4.53
C GLN A 156 15.88 15.32 -5.14
N ASN A 157 14.81 15.18 -4.35
CA ASN A 157 13.42 15.29 -4.77
C ASN A 157 13.05 14.30 -5.91
N ARG A 158 13.77 13.17 -6.01
CA ARG A 158 13.49 12.09 -6.98
C ARG A 158 12.53 11.07 -6.36
N ARG A 159 11.92 10.26 -7.22
CA ARG A 159 11.09 9.11 -6.82
C ARG A 159 11.94 7.84 -6.88
N PRO A 160 12.42 7.32 -5.75
CA PRO A 160 13.18 6.09 -5.78
C PRO A 160 12.27 4.91 -6.14
N ARG A 161 12.83 3.96 -6.88
CA ARG A 161 12.10 2.78 -7.38
C ARG A 161 12.97 1.54 -7.27
N PHE A 162 12.45 0.50 -6.64
CA PHE A 162 13.10 -0.81 -6.58
C PHE A 162 12.05 -1.89 -6.31
N SER A 163 12.45 -3.16 -6.39
CA SER A 163 11.56 -4.28 -6.07
C SER A 163 11.64 -4.61 -4.58
N ILE A 164 10.55 -4.40 -3.85
CA ILE A 164 10.44 -4.86 -2.45
C ILE A 164 10.47 -6.39 -2.41
N THR A 165 9.79 -7.06 -3.34
CA THR A 165 9.74 -8.53 -3.34
C THR A 165 11.12 -9.13 -3.54
N LYS A 166 11.88 -8.67 -4.53
CA LYS A 166 13.22 -9.20 -4.82
C LYS A 166 14.22 -8.79 -3.74
N SER A 167 14.34 -7.49 -3.48
CA SER A 167 15.44 -6.94 -2.68
C SER A 167 15.25 -7.11 -1.17
N LEU A 168 14.01 -7.30 -0.70
CA LEU A 168 13.73 -7.40 0.74
C LEU A 168 13.09 -8.74 1.08
N ILE A 169 11.95 -9.08 0.46
CA ILE A 169 11.20 -10.27 0.88
C ILE A 169 11.99 -11.55 0.58
N VAL A 170 12.46 -11.72 -0.66
CA VAL A 170 13.22 -12.90 -1.08
C VAL A 170 14.61 -12.90 -0.43
N GLU A 171 15.35 -11.80 -0.56
CA GLU A 171 16.74 -11.70 -0.09
C GLU A 171 16.87 -11.95 1.43
N LYS A 172 15.92 -11.47 2.22
CA LYS A 172 15.92 -11.63 3.68
C LYS A 172 15.05 -12.80 4.17
N GLY A 173 14.42 -13.56 3.27
CA GLY A 173 13.56 -14.70 3.62
C GLY A 173 12.35 -14.32 4.47
N LEU A 174 11.74 -13.15 4.24
CA LEU A 174 10.59 -12.69 5.02
C LEU A 174 9.40 -13.62 4.83
N LYS A 175 8.74 -13.92 5.95
CA LYS A 175 7.45 -14.60 5.96
C LYS A 175 6.32 -13.57 6.03
N PRO A 176 5.17 -13.84 5.38
CA PRO A 176 4.02 -12.96 5.52
C PRO A 176 3.50 -13.02 6.96
N ILE A 177 3.09 -11.87 7.49
CA ILE A 177 2.43 -11.79 8.80
C ILE A 177 0.98 -12.27 8.74
N LYS A 178 0.38 -12.25 7.55
CA LYS A 178 -0.99 -12.68 7.30
C LYS A 178 -1.16 -13.12 5.84
N VAL A 179 -1.99 -14.14 5.63
CA VAL A 179 -2.48 -14.52 4.30
C VAL A 179 -3.98 -14.27 4.30
N CYS A 180 -4.44 -13.45 3.37
CA CYS A 180 -5.81 -12.96 3.29
C CYS A 180 -6.47 -13.43 1.99
N LYS A 181 -7.80 -13.44 1.96
CA LYS A 181 -8.59 -13.74 0.76
C LYS A 181 -9.84 -12.88 0.68
N LEU A 182 -9.93 -12.09 -0.39
CA LEU A 182 -11.09 -11.27 -0.74
C LEU A 182 -12.35 -12.12 -0.95
#